data_AF-A0A2V8RKB9-F1
#
_entry.id   AF-A0A2V8RKB9-F1
#
_cell.length_a   1.000
_cell.length_b   1.000
_cell.length_c   1.000
_cell.angle_alpha   90.00
_cell.angle_beta   90.00
_cell.angle_gamma   90.00
#
_symmetry.space_group_name_H-M   'P 1'
#
loop_
_entity.id
_entity.type
_entity.pdbx_description
1 polymer ?
#
loop_
_entity_poly.entity_id
_entity_poly.type
_entity_poly.pdbx_seq_one_letter_code
_entity_poly.pdbx_strand_id
1 'polypeptide(L)'
;MKTMNPLHGMRVCSARKLASWAALTLLLALCPSAAFAHAHLVRSQPAANTTLKQAPKTVELWFSEELAPGFNAVAVTDQQGKRVDKDDLSLSEGAKKLQIDLQDLASGTEKERVIIYLTQDR
;
A
#
# COMPACT_ATOMS: atom_id res chain seq x y z
N MET A 1 33.43 -63.31 -41.89
CA MET A 1 33.25 -61.89 -42.30
C MET A 1 32.13 -61.27 -41.49
N LYS A 2 32.27 -60.00 -41.13
CA LYS A 2 31.76 -59.33 -39.93
C LYS A 2 30.98 -58.08 -40.32
N THR A 3 29.82 -57.82 -39.72
CA THR A 3 29.21 -56.48 -39.53
C THR A 3 28.17 -56.60 -38.40
N MET A 4 28.50 -56.43 -37.11
CA MET A 4 28.53 -55.18 -36.32
C MET A 4 27.37 -54.20 -36.59
N ASN A 5 26.46 -54.09 -35.61
CA ASN A 5 25.60 -52.93 -35.36
C ASN A 5 26.40 -51.80 -34.68
N PRO A 6 26.09 -50.52 -34.92
CA PRO A 6 26.36 -49.46 -33.95
C PRO A 6 25.08 -48.82 -33.41
N LEU A 7 25.09 -48.61 -32.09
CA LEU A 7 24.07 -47.91 -31.30
C LEU A 7 24.21 -46.39 -31.41
N HIS A 8 23.06 -45.72 -31.40
CA HIS A 8 22.74 -44.42 -30.78
C HIS A 8 23.82 -43.31 -30.73
N GLY A 9 23.52 -42.20 -31.43
CA GLY A 9 24.16 -40.90 -31.23
C GLY A 9 23.14 -39.76 -31.29
N MET A 10 22.17 -39.73 -30.37
CA MET A 10 21.30 -38.56 -30.21
C MET A 10 22.11 -37.40 -29.64
N ARG A 11 22.22 -36.32 -30.42
CA ARG A 11 22.99 -35.11 -30.12
C ARG A 11 22.48 -34.43 -28.84
N VAL A 12 23.18 -34.61 -27.72
CA VAL A 12 22.87 -33.95 -26.42
C VAL A 12 23.37 -32.49 -26.37
N CYS A 13 23.93 -31.95 -27.46
CA CYS A 13 24.48 -30.59 -27.48
C CYS A 13 23.42 -29.47 -27.37
N SER A 14 22.16 -29.71 -27.74
CA SER A 14 21.06 -28.73 -27.63
C SER A 14 20.34 -28.77 -26.28
N ALA A 15 20.31 -29.93 -25.62
CA ALA A 15 19.60 -30.14 -24.36
C ALA A 15 20.23 -29.34 -23.20
N ARG A 16 21.55 -29.14 -23.20
CA ARG A 16 22.25 -28.35 -22.16
C ARG A 16 21.84 -26.88 -22.14
N LYS A 17 21.69 -26.25 -23.32
CA LYS A 17 21.29 -24.84 -23.42
C LYS A 17 19.83 -24.63 -23.01
N LEU A 18 18.96 -25.58 -23.39
CA LEU A 18 17.55 -25.58 -23.01
C LEU A 18 17.35 -25.79 -21.50
N ALA A 19 18.11 -26.71 -20.91
CA ALA A 19 18.10 -26.93 -19.46
C ALA A 19 18.59 -25.70 -18.68
N SER A 20 19.55 -24.96 -19.24
CA SER A 20 20.08 -23.73 -18.64
C SER A 20 19.05 -22.60 -18.64
N TRP A 21 18.32 -22.43 -19.75
CA TRP A 21 17.22 -21.47 -19.84
C TRP A 21 16.04 -21.85 -18.95
N ALA A 22 15.65 -23.12 -18.90
CA ALA A 22 14.59 -23.60 -18.02
C ALA A 22 14.94 -23.42 -16.54
N ALA A 23 16.21 -23.64 -16.16
CA ALA A 23 16.68 -23.37 -14.81
C ALA A 23 16.67 -21.87 -14.49
N LEU A 24 17.04 -21.02 -15.46
CA LEU A 24 17.04 -19.57 -15.31
C LEU A 24 15.62 -19.01 -15.17
N THR A 25 14.66 -19.46 -15.99
CA THR A 25 13.26 -19.03 -15.88
C THR A 25 12.62 -19.52 -14.58
N LEU A 26 12.93 -20.75 -14.16
CA LEU A 26 12.48 -21.27 -12.88
C LEU A 26 13.06 -20.44 -11.73
N LEU A 27 14.35 -20.09 -11.77
CA LEU A 27 14.99 -19.25 -10.75
C LEU A 27 14.36 -17.85 -10.69
N LEU A 28 14.02 -17.24 -11.83
CA LEU A 28 13.32 -15.95 -11.88
C LEU A 28 11.87 -16.04 -11.38
N ALA A 29 11.20 -17.17 -11.57
CA ALA A 29 9.84 -17.42 -11.08
C ALA A 29 9.78 -17.66 -9.56
N LEU A 30 10.91 -18.03 -8.94
CA LEU A 30 11.02 -18.16 -7.48
C LEU A 30 11.29 -16.82 -6.77
N CYS A 31 11.51 -15.72 -7.49
CA CYS A 31 11.62 -14.40 -6.85
C CYS A 31 10.25 -13.98 -6.27
N PRO A 32 10.14 -13.76 -4.95
CA PRO A 32 8.90 -13.27 -4.36
C PRO A 32 8.62 -11.86 -4.87
N SER A 33 7.59 -11.70 -5.70
CA SER A 33 7.07 -10.39 -6.10
C SER A 33 5.99 -9.94 -5.13
N ALA A 34 6.38 -9.57 -3.91
CA ALA A 34 5.50 -8.91 -2.95
C ALA A 34 6.36 -8.14 -1.94
N ALA A 35 6.91 -7.01 -2.39
CA ALA A 35 7.41 -6.03 -1.44
C ALA A 35 6.18 -5.36 -0.82
N PHE A 36 5.86 -5.72 0.42
CA PHE A 36 5.00 -4.94 1.31
C PHE A 36 5.74 -3.63 1.64
N ALA A 37 5.79 -2.72 0.68
CA ALA A 37 6.11 -1.34 0.97
C ALA A 37 4.98 -0.84 1.87
N HIS A 38 5.28 -0.61 3.14
CA HIS A 38 4.33 -0.02 4.07
C HIS A 38 3.84 1.29 3.46
N ALA A 39 2.53 1.49 3.37
CA ALA A 39 1.98 2.73 2.83
C ALA A 39 2.36 3.88 3.76
N HIS A 40 3.22 4.79 3.31
CA HIS A 40 3.65 5.94 4.09
C HIS A 40 2.78 7.14 3.77
N LEU A 41 2.37 7.89 4.79
CA LEU A 41 1.68 9.17 4.60
C LEU A 41 2.64 10.18 3.96
N VAL A 42 2.33 10.59 2.72
CA VAL A 42 3.11 11.57 1.93
C VAL A 42 2.61 12.98 2.19
N ARG A 43 1.29 13.15 2.32
CA ARG A 43 0.65 14.46 2.50
C ARG A 43 -0.63 14.32 3.32
N SER A 44 -0.93 15.36 4.08
CA SER A 44 -2.22 15.56 4.73
C SER A 44 -2.80 16.92 4.39
N GLN A 45 -4.12 17.00 4.35
CA GLN A 45 -4.87 18.24 4.27
C GLN A 45 -6.05 18.17 5.25
N PRO A 46 -6.08 19.00 6.29
CA PRO A 46 -5.11 20.04 6.64
C PRO A 46 -3.70 19.51 6.92
N ALA A 47 -2.70 20.36 6.72
CA ALA A 47 -1.31 19.96 6.92
C ALA A 47 -1.04 19.64 8.39
N ALA A 48 -0.25 18.59 8.65
CA ALA A 48 0.15 18.22 9.99
C ALA A 48 0.76 19.40 10.76
N ASN A 49 0.45 19.49 12.06
CA ASN A 49 0.91 20.55 12.96
C ASN A 49 0.49 21.98 12.58
N THR A 50 -0.48 22.16 11.69
CA THR A 50 -1.09 23.47 11.47
C THR A 50 -2.19 23.75 12.48
N THR A 51 -2.22 25.00 12.95
CA THR A 51 -3.32 25.50 13.78
C THR A 51 -4.29 26.23 12.88
N LEU A 52 -5.51 25.69 12.76
CA LEU A 52 -6.56 26.32 11.97
C LEU A 52 -7.38 27.26 12.85
N LYS A 53 -7.90 28.33 12.23
CA LYS A 53 -8.84 29.25 12.89
C LYS A 53 -10.26 28.68 12.96
N GLN A 54 -10.57 27.70 12.12
CA GLN A 54 -11.87 27.05 12.00
C GLN A 54 -11.66 25.56 11.79
N ALA A 55 -12.57 24.75 12.31
CA ALA A 55 -12.59 23.31 12.10
C ALA A 55 -12.68 23.01 10.59
N PRO A 56 -11.83 22.12 10.06
CA PRO A 56 -11.97 21.65 8.69
C PRO A 56 -13.23 20.78 8.58
N LYS A 57 -13.91 20.83 7.44
CA LYS A 57 -15.06 19.94 7.18
C LYS A 57 -14.64 18.51 6.81
N THR A 58 -13.42 18.38 6.28
CA THR A 58 -12.91 17.15 5.69
C THR A 58 -11.41 17.06 5.93
N VAL A 59 -10.92 15.85 6.09
CA VAL A 59 -9.50 15.51 6.18
C VAL A 59 -9.15 14.59 5.02
N GLU A 60 -8.10 14.93 4.29
CA GLU A 60 -7.56 14.17 3.18
C GLU A 60 -6.12 13.73 3.46
N LEU A 61 -5.80 12.48 3.16
CA LEU A 61 -4.50 11.86 3.39
C LEU A 61 -4.05 11.18 2.11
N TRP A 62 -2.83 11.44 1.66
CA TRP A 62 -2.22 10.79 0.50
C TRP A 62 -1.10 9.89 0.95
N PHE A 63 -1.06 8.68 0.39
CA PHE A 63 -0.09 7.65 0.71
C PHE A 63 0.83 7.38 -0.48
N SER A 64 2.02 6.85 -0.20
CA SER A 64 2.98 6.48 -1.24
C SER A 64 2.48 5.30 -2.09
N GLU A 65 1.79 4.37 -1.43
CA GLU A 65 1.31 3.11 -1.98
C GLU A 65 -0.21 2.99 -1.82
N GLU A 66 -0.79 2.05 -2.56
CA GLU A 66 -2.23 1.74 -2.48
C GLU A 66 -2.54 1.12 -1.11
N LEU A 67 -3.60 1.61 -0.47
CA LEU A 67 -4.08 1.03 0.78
C LEU A 67 -4.78 -0.30 0.51
N ALA A 68 -4.45 -1.31 1.32
CA ALA A 68 -5.09 -2.62 1.22
C ALA A 68 -6.59 -2.52 1.55
N PRO A 69 -7.45 -3.33 0.89
CA PRO A 69 -8.84 -3.48 1.30
C PRO A 69 -8.92 -3.97 2.75
N GLY A 70 -9.53 -3.18 3.64
CA GLY A 70 -9.60 -3.48 5.08
C GLY A 70 -8.63 -2.69 5.96
N PHE A 71 -7.78 -1.85 5.37
CA PHE A 71 -6.99 -0.85 6.11
C PHE A 71 -7.91 0.28 6.62
N ASN A 72 -8.59 0.05 7.74
CA ASN A 72 -9.79 0.83 8.09
C ASN A 72 -9.75 1.53 9.45
N ALA A 73 -8.59 1.64 10.11
CA ALA A 73 -8.52 2.27 11.43
C ALA A 73 -7.86 3.65 11.36
N VAL A 74 -8.58 4.62 10.78
CA VAL A 74 -8.27 6.04 10.93
C VAL A 74 -9.28 6.66 11.89
N ALA A 75 -8.79 7.26 12.97
CA ALA A 75 -9.62 8.01 13.89
C ALA A 75 -9.18 9.47 13.90
N VAL A 76 -10.14 10.38 13.82
CA VAL A 76 -9.88 11.81 13.94
C VAL A 76 -10.44 12.29 15.27
N THR A 77 -9.60 12.90 16.08
CA THR A 77 -10.00 13.44 17.39
C THR A 77 -9.74 14.93 17.50
N ASP A 78 -10.48 15.57 18.41
CA ASP A 78 -10.17 16.91 18.89
C ASP A 78 -9.00 16.89 19.92
N GLN A 79 -8.71 18.07 20.47
CA GLN A 79 -7.69 18.26 21.51
C GLN A 79 -8.00 17.55 22.83
N GLN A 80 -9.27 17.24 23.10
CA GLN A 80 -9.74 16.56 24.30
C GLN A 80 -9.76 15.03 24.12
N GLY A 81 -9.39 14.54 22.93
CA GLY A 81 -9.40 13.12 22.58
C GLY A 81 -10.79 12.59 22.21
N LYS A 82 -11.79 13.46 22.03
CA LYS A 82 -13.12 13.06 21.55
C LYS A 82 -13.04 12.80 20.06
N ARG A 83 -13.66 11.71 19.60
CA ARG A 83 -13.76 11.38 18.17
C ARG A 83 -14.69 12.37 17.45
N VAL A 84 -14.23 12.90 16.32
CA VAL A 84 -14.90 13.95 15.54
C VAL A 84 -15.09 13.60 14.06
N ASP A 85 -14.63 12.43 13.60
CA ASP A 85 -14.98 11.93 12.28
C ASP A 85 -16.40 11.34 12.20
N LYS A 86 -16.92 11.20 10.97
CA LYS A 86 -18.22 10.60 10.67
C LYS A 86 -18.17 9.10 10.35
N ASP A 87 -17.01 8.46 10.47
CA ASP A 87 -16.79 7.07 10.07
C ASP A 87 -17.10 6.79 8.57
N ASP A 88 -17.05 7.83 7.72
CA ASP A 88 -17.36 7.78 6.28
C ASP A 88 -16.11 7.74 5.39
N LEU A 89 -15.11 6.98 5.83
CA LEU A 89 -13.83 6.83 5.15
C LEU A 89 -14.04 6.38 3.70
N SER A 90 -13.52 7.18 2.78
CA SER A 90 -13.55 6.89 1.34
C SER A 90 -12.15 6.86 0.75
N LEU A 91 -11.92 5.92 -0.16
CA LEU A 91 -10.67 5.75 -0.90
C LEU A 91 -10.85 6.21 -2.35
N SER A 92 -9.88 6.95 -2.85
CA SER A 92 -9.82 7.46 -4.22
C SER A 92 -8.38 7.44 -4.74
N GLU A 93 -8.18 7.83 -6.01
CA GLU A 93 -6.87 7.83 -6.67
C GLU A 93 -6.16 6.45 -6.61
N GLY A 94 -6.89 5.39 -6.95
CA GLY A 94 -6.34 4.02 -6.87
C GLY A 94 -6.01 3.62 -5.44
N ALA A 95 -6.88 3.93 -4.47
CA ALA A 95 -6.68 3.67 -3.05
C ALA A 95 -5.43 4.35 -2.42
N LYS A 96 -4.86 5.37 -3.08
CA LYS A 96 -3.74 6.16 -2.53
C LYS A 96 -4.18 7.44 -1.81
N LYS A 97 -5.43 7.87 -2.01
CA LYS A 97 -6.02 9.01 -1.30
C LYS A 97 -7.15 8.53 -0.40
N LEU A 98 -7.09 8.91 0.87
CA LEU A 98 -8.11 8.65 1.87
C LEU A 98 -8.76 9.97 2.28
N GLN A 99 -10.08 10.00 2.30
CA GLN A 99 -10.88 11.16 2.68
C GLN A 99 -11.87 10.78 3.78
N ILE A 100 -11.99 11.62 4.79
CA ILE A 100 -12.90 11.47 5.93
C ILE A 100 -13.60 12.80 6.17
N ASP A 101 -14.92 12.79 6.31
CA ASP A 101 -15.64 14.00 6.71
C ASP A 101 -15.73 14.08 8.24
N LEU A 102 -15.65 15.32 8.72
CA LEU A 102 -15.75 15.62 10.14
C LEU A 102 -17.16 16.06 10.49
N GLN A 103 -17.52 15.79 11.74
CA GLN A 103 -18.72 16.32 12.37
C GLN A 103 -18.61 17.84 12.45
N ASP A 104 -19.76 18.53 12.39
CA ASP A 104 -19.78 19.98 12.59
C ASP A 104 -19.48 20.24 14.06
N LEU A 105 -18.23 20.61 14.35
CA LEU A 105 -17.83 21.04 15.68
C LEU A 105 -18.42 22.43 15.86
N ALA A 106 -19.35 22.54 16.81
CA ALA A 106 -19.98 23.80 17.16
C ALA A 106 -18.88 24.85 17.24
N SER A 107 -18.92 25.83 16.33
CA SER A 107 -17.84 26.78 16.07
C SER A 107 -17.56 27.64 17.30
N GLY A 108 -16.85 27.08 18.28
CA GLY A 108 -16.17 27.82 19.31
C GLY A 108 -15.02 28.55 18.63
N THR A 109 -14.81 29.81 18.98
CA THR A 109 -13.74 30.70 18.49
C THR A 109 -12.32 30.20 18.84
N GLU A 110 -12.19 28.93 19.21
CA GLU A 110 -10.96 28.31 19.68
C GLU A 110 -10.26 27.55 18.56
N LYS A 111 -8.94 27.61 18.63
CA LYS A 111 -8.03 26.95 17.72
C LYS A 111 -8.13 25.44 17.92
N GLU A 112 -9.01 24.79 17.18
CA GLU A 112 -9.12 23.34 17.22
C GLU A 112 -7.92 22.71 16.50
N ARG A 113 -7.16 21.91 17.25
CA ARG A 113 -6.12 21.04 16.69
C ARG A 113 -6.77 19.68 16.45
N VAL A 114 -6.82 19.30 15.18
CA VAL A 114 -7.24 17.97 14.77
C VAL A 114 -6.06 17.01 14.90
N ILE A 115 -6.26 15.90 15.59
CA ILE A 115 -5.26 14.83 15.73
C ILE A 115 -5.74 13.63 14.94
N ILE A 116 -4.86 13.13 14.07
CA ILE A 116 -5.16 12.00 13.18
C ILE A 116 -4.35 10.80 13.67
N TYR A 117 -5.05 9.74 14.03
CA TYR A 117 -4.46 8.47 14.40
C TYR A 117 -4.58 7.51 13.23
N LEU A 118 -3.43 7.12 12.67
CA LEU A 118 -3.32 6.04 11.69
C LEU A 118 -2.90 4.78 12.44
N THR A 119 -3.83 3.85 12.60
CA THR A 119 -3.47 2.51 13.10
C THR A 119 -3.03 1.68 11.92
N GLN A 120 -1.71 1.55 11.80
CA GLN A 120 -1.07 0.61 10.89
C GLN A 120 -0.65 -0.60 11.74
N ASP A 121 -1.54 -1.59 11.90
CA ASP A 121 -1.22 -2.79 12.70
C ASP A 121 -0.97 -4.01 11.81
N ARG A 122 0.27 -4.52 11.97
CA ARG A 122 0.87 -5.84 11.68
C ARG A 122 1.22 -6.22 10.23
#